data_AF-A0A925J7F1-F1
#
_entry.id   AF-A0A925J7F1-F1
#
_cell.length_a   1.000
_cell.length_b   1.000
_cell.length_c   1.000
_cell.angle_alpha   90.00
_cell.angle_beta   90.00
_cell.angle_gamma   90.00
#
_symmetry.space_group_name_H-M   'P 1'
#
loop_
_entity.id
_entity.type
_entity.pdbx_description
1 polymer ?
#
loop_
_entity_poly.entity_id
_entity_poly.type
_entity_poly.pdbx_seq_one_letter_code
_entity_poly.pdbx_strand_id
1 'polypeptide(L)'
;MGNFRKNESCPASDELLAFQNGDMATSEGREIRQHLRTCEFCAAEVDFYSHYPPAEERVEPAKMPKPLFELAEALLTKKNDDTFFDRLMEEDEDISFMEH
;
A
#
# COMPACT_ATOMS: atom_id res chain seq x y z
N MET A 1 21.98 1.67 -13.50
CA MET A 1 20.77 2.37 -13.04
C MET A 1 19.74 1.28 -12.79
N GLY A 2 19.75 0.61 -11.64
CA GLY A 2 19.48 1.17 -10.32
C GLY A 2 17.99 0.91 -10.07
N ASN A 3 17.61 -0.36 -9.90
CA ASN A 3 16.22 -0.77 -9.81
C ASN A 3 15.69 -0.43 -8.41
N PHE A 4 15.32 0.85 -8.20
CA PHE A 4 14.58 1.31 -7.03
C PHE A 4 13.16 0.73 -7.09
N ARG A 5 13.02 -0.55 -6.78
CA ARG A 5 11.77 -1.31 -6.86
C ARG A 5 11.69 -2.28 -5.70
N LYS A 6 10.54 -2.32 -5.04
CA LYS A 6 10.21 -3.36 -4.06
C LYS A 6 10.07 -4.70 -4.80
N ASN A 7 10.64 -5.76 -4.24
CA ASN A 7 10.56 -7.12 -4.78
C ASN A 7 9.95 -8.07 -3.75
N GLU A 8 9.71 -9.32 -4.13
CA GLU A 8 9.12 -10.34 -3.23
C GLU A 8 10.00 -10.68 -2.02
N SER A 9 11.30 -10.39 -2.10
CA SER A 9 12.25 -10.56 -0.99
C SER A 9 12.37 -9.33 -0.09
N CYS A 10 11.65 -8.25 -0.39
CA CYS A 10 11.62 -7.06 0.44
C CYS A 10 10.77 -7.32 1.68
N PRO A 11 11.24 -6.91 2.87
CA PRO A 11 10.46 -6.98 4.08
C PRO A 11 9.19 -6.11 3.97
N ALA A 12 8.20 -6.49 4.78
CA ALA A 12 7.00 -5.68 4.95
C ALA A 12 7.36 -4.33 5.59
N SER A 13 6.56 -3.31 5.31
CA SER A 13 6.79 -1.97 5.84
C SER A 13 6.69 -1.95 7.38
N ASP A 14 5.80 -2.77 7.96
CA ASP A 14 5.69 -2.95 9.41
C ASP A 14 6.96 -3.57 10.04
N GLU A 15 7.64 -4.47 9.32
CA GLU A 15 8.90 -5.08 9.78
C GLU A 15 10.06 -4.07 9.75
N LEU A 16 10.11 -3.22 8.72
CA LEU A 16 11.09 -2.13 8.64
C LEU A 16 10.88 -1.09 9.75
N LEU A 17 9.62 -0.81 10.08
CA LEU A 17 9.27 0.08 11.18
C LEU A 17 9.64 -0.54 12.55
N ALA A 18 9.31 -1.82 12.76
CA ALA A 18 9.72 -2.56 13.96
C ALA A 18 11.25 -2.62 14.11
N PHE A 19 11.97 -2.82 13.00
CA PHE A 19 13.44 -2.76 12.96
C PHE A 19 13.98 -1.41 13.42
N GLN A 20 13.36 -0.31 12.97
CA GLN A 20 13.77 1.03 13.36
C GLN A 20 13.45 1.33 14.83
N ASN A 21 12.27 0.93 15.31
CA ASN A 21 11.86 1.14 16.69
C ASN A 21 12.63 0.26 17.68
N GLY A 22 13.34 -0.77 17.19
CA GLY A 22 14.00 -1.77 18.01
C GLY A 22 13.04 -2.83 18.56
N ASP A 23 11.79 -2.83 18.10
CA ASP A 23 10.69 -3.70 18.52
C ASP A 23 10.72 -5.03 17.75
N MET A 24 11.88 -5.66 17.64
CA MET A 24 12.01 -6.93 16.93
C MET A 24 13.07 -7.87 17.51
N ALA A 25 12.99 -9.15 17.16
CA ALA A 25 13.97 -10.14 17.61
C ALA A 25 15.35 -9.89 16.98
N THR A 26 16.42 -10.22 17.71
CA THR A 26 17.80 -10.02 17.24
C THR A 26 18.15 -10.85 15.99
N SER A 27 17.48 -11.99 15.78
CA SER A 27 17.63 -12.81 14.57
C SER A 27 17.06 -12.09 13.35
N GLU A 28 15.80 -11.65 13.42
CA GLU A 28 15.08 -10.96 12.35
C GLU A 28 15.75 -9.61 12.01
N GLY A 29 16.22 -8.88 13.02
CA GLY A 29 16.95 -7.63 12.81
C GLY A 29 18.31 -7.80 12.13
N ARG A 30 18.90 -9.00 12.10
CA ARG A 30 20.09 -9.27 11.28
C ARG A 30 19.72 -9.48 9.82
N GLU A 31 18.63 -10.18 9.55
CA GLU A 31 18.13 -10.44 8.20
C GLU A 31 17.74 -9.13 7.52
N ILE A 32 17.01 -8.26 8.21
CA ILE A 32 16.70 -6.91 7.71
C ILE A 32 17.98 -6.11 7.47
N ARG A 33 18.93 -6.09 8.41
CA ARG A 33 20.24 -5.42 8.20
C ARG A 33 21.00 -5.95 6.99
N GLN A 34 20.89 -7.23 6.69
CA GLN A 34 21.50 -7.81 5.50
C GLN A 34 20.80 -7.34 4.23
N HIS A 35 19.45 -7.31 4.24
CA HIS A 35 18.64 -6.82 3.13
C HIS A 35 18.90 -5.33 2.83
N LEU A 36 18.99 -4.48 3.85
CA LEU A 36 19.24 -3.03 3.69
C LEU A 36 20.59 -2.71 3.03
N ARG A 37 21.55 -3.64 3.04
CA ARG A 37 22.84 -3.46 2.35
C ARG A 37 22.75 -3.66 0.84
N THR A 38 21.73 -4.37 0.36
CA THR A 38 21.58 -4.76 -1.04
C THR A 38 20.37 -4.11 -1.70
N CYS A 39 19.42 -3.61 -0.93
CA CYS A 39 18.18 -3.00 -1.40
C CYS A 39 18.16 -1.49 -1.12
N GLU A 40 18.39 -0.69 -2.16
CA GLU A 40 18.33 0.78 -2.09
C GLU A 40 16.93 1.29 -1.73
N PHE A 41 15.87 0.55 -2.10
CA PHE A 41 14.48 0.90 -1.79
C PHE A 41 14.22 0.83 -0.29
N CYS A 42 14.47 -0.32 0.34
CA CYS A 42 14.21 -0.50 1.77
C CYS A 42 15.17 0.32 2.64
N ALA A 43 16.40 0.57 2.18
CA ALA A 43 17.32 1.50 2.84
C ALA A 43 16.74 2.91 2.90
N ALA A 44 16.24 3.42 1.77
CA ALA A 44 15.58 4.71 1.73
C ALA A 44 14.27 4.76 2.55
N GLU A 45 13.52 3.65 2.59
CA GLU A 45 12.28 3.54 3.40
C GLU A 45 12.59 3.61 4.92
N VAL A 46 13.64 2.94 5.40
CA VAL A 46 14.08 3.05 6.80
C VAL A 46 14.56 4.47 7.11
N ASP A 47 15.36 5.07 6.22
CA ASP A 47 15.80 6.46 6.38
C ASP A 47 14.59 7.41 6.41
N PHE A 48 13.56 7.16 5.59
CA PHE A 48 12.33 7.95 5.59
C PHE A 48 11.65 7.92 6.96
N TYR A 49 11.47 6.74 7.56
CA TYR A 49 10.86 6.64 8.89
C TYR A 49 11.70 7.32 9.98
N SER A 50 13.02 7.42 9.80
CA SER A 50 13.89 8.14 10.75
C SER A 50 13.66 9.65 10.73
N HIS A 51 13.30 10.19 9.57
CA HIS A 51 13.04 11.62 9.40
C HIS A 51 11.57 11.97 9.67
N TYR A 52 10.67 11.03 9.38
CA TYR A 52 9.22 11.17 9.50
C TYR A 52 8.67 10.00 10.31
N PRO A 53 8.86 9.99 11.63
CA PRO A 53 8.28 8.97 12.47
C PRO A 53 6.75 8.98 12.27
N PRO A 54 6.12 7.81 12.06
CA PRO A 54 4.68 7.75 11.91
C PRO A 54 4.05 8.39 13.15
N ALA A 55 3.28 9.46 12.94
CA ALA A 55 2.48 10.00 14.02
C ALA A 55 1.53 8.88 14.49
N GLU A 56 1.42 8.67 15.80
CA GLU A 56 0.40 7.80 16.39
C GLU A 56 -1.03 8.37 16.22
N GLU A 57 -1.33 8.98 15.07
CA GLU A 57 -2.71 9.19 14.68
C GLU A 57 -3.29 7.81 14.39
N ARG A 58 -3.95 7.26 15.41
CA ARG A 58 -4.96 6.23 15.24
C ARG A 58 -6.04 6.81 14.34
N VAL A 59 -5.81 6.72 13.03
CA VAL A 59 -6.85 6.96 12.05
C VAL A 59 -7.85 5.84 12.27
N GLU A 60 -8.93 6.15 12.99
CA GLU A 60 -10.11 5.30 13.05
C GLU A 60 -10.42 4.91 11.60
N PRO A 61 -10.44 3.61 11.26
CA PRO A 61 -10.71 3.20 9.90
C PRO A 61 -12.06 3.79 9.52
N ALA A 62 -12.05 4.76 8.60
CA ALA A 62 -13.26 5.40 8.16
C ALA A 62 -14.19 4.30 7.63
N LYS A 63 -15.43 4.27 8.12
CA LYS A 63 -16.41 3.29 7.64
C LYS A 63 -16.54 3.48 6.13
N MET A 64 -16.19 2.45 5.37
CA MET A 64 -16.36 2.46 3.92
C MET A 64 -17.83 2.76 3.62
N PRO A 65 -18.15 3.81 2.84
CA PRO A 65 -19.51 4.08 2.40
C PRO A 65 -20.10 2.86 1.72
N LYS A 66 -21.36 2.55 2.05
CA LYS A 66 -22.08 1.38 1.50
C LYS A 66 -22.02 1.28 -0.03
N PRO A 67 -22.16 2.37 -0.81
CA PRO A 67 -22.03 2.29 -2.27
C PRO A 67 -20.64 1.83 -2.74
N LEU A 68 -19.57 2.26 -2.06
CA LEU A 68 -18.21 1.85 -2.39
C LEU A 68 -17.94 0.39 -2.01
N PHE A 69 -18.55 -0.06 -0.91
CA PHE A 69 -18.49 -1.47 -0.52
C PHE A 69 -19.19 -2.38 -1.53
N GLU A 70 -20.41 -2.04 -1.94
CA GLU A 70 -21.18 -2.79 -2.95
C GLU A 70 -20.44 -2.84 -4.29
N LEU A 71 -19.80 -1.72 -4.69
CA LEU A 71 -18.96 -1.69 -5.89
C LEU A 71 -17.75 -2.62 -5.76
N ALA A 72 -17.01 -2.55 -4.66
CA ALA A 72 -15.84 -3.42 -4.44
C ALA A 72 -16.24 -4.91 -4.46
N GLU A 73 -17.37 -5.27 -3.86
CA GLU A 73 -17.93 -6.62 -3.89
C GLU A 73 -18.27 -7.06 -5.31
N ALA A 74 -18.95 -6.20 -6.09
CA ALA A 74 -19.28 -6.48 -7.49
C ALA A 74 -18.03 -6.69 -8.35
N LEU A 75 -16.98 -5.89 -8.15
CA LEU A 75 -15.70 -6.00 -8.85
C LEU A 75 -14.95 -7.28 -8.50
N LEU A 76 -14.85 -7.60 -7.21
CA LEU A 76 -14.13 -8.79 -6.75
C LEU A 76 -14.83 -10.09 -7.16
N THR A 77 -16.16 -10.09 -7.18
CA THR A 77 -16.95 -11.26 -7.61
C THR A 77 -16.86 -11.49 -9.13
N LYS A 78 -16.64 -10.42 -9.91
CA LYS A 78 -16.52 -10.47 -11.37
C LYS A 78 -15.09 -10.62 -11.89
N LYS A 79 -14.11 -10.92 -11.04
CA LYS A 79 -12.67 -11.13 -11.35
C LYS A 79 -12.33 -12.16 -12.46
N ASN A 80 -13.33 -12.79 -13.10
CA ASN A 80 -13.15 -13.64 -14.27
C ASN A 80 -13.49 -12.92 -15.60
N ASP A 81 -13.87 -11.64 -15.56
CA ASP A 81 -14.19 -10.83 -16.74
C ASP A 81 -13.34 -9.55 -16.69
N ASP A 82 -12.13 -9.65 -17.26
CA ASP A 82 -11.14 -8.55 -17.32
C ASP A 82 -11.69 -7.29 -18.01
N THR A 83 -12.80 -7.39 -18.73
CA THR A 83 -13.44 -6.30 -19.48
C THR A 83 -14.59 -5.61 -18.72
N PHE A 84 -14.92 -6.08 -17.51
CA PHE A 84 -16.03 -5.53 -16.74
C PHE A 84 -15.75 -4.12 -16.21
N PHE A 85 -14.52 -3.88 -15.73
CA PHE A 85 -14.13 -2.58 -15.19
C PHE A 85 -14.07 -1.51 -16.28
N ASP A 86 -13.53 -1.85 -17.45
CA ASP A 86 -13.44 -0.92 -18.58
C ASP A 86 -14.82 -0.46 -19.05
N ARG A 87 -15.79 -1.39 -19.19
CA ARG A 87 -17.18 -1.05 -19.54
C ARG A 87 -17.89 -0.17 -18.51
N LEU A 88 -17.63 -0.39 -17.22
CA LEU A 88 -18.24 0.41 -16.16
C LEU A 88 -17.74 1.86 -16.19
N MET A 89 -16.47 2.07 -16.55
CA MET A 89 -15.88 3.40 -16.68
C MET A 89 -16.33 4.13 -17.96
N GLU A 90 -16.84 3.41 -18.96
CA GLU A 90 -17.40 3.99 -20.19
C GLU A 90 -18.86 4.48 -20.01
N GLU A 91 -19.58 4.01 -18.99
CA GLU A 91 -21.00 4.35 -18.76
C GLU A 91 -21.23 5.71 -18.05
N ASP A 92 -20.18 6.33 -17.48
CA ASP A 92 -20.26 7.59 -16.71
C ASP A 92 -19.88 8.87 -17.50
N GLU A 93 -19.64 8.81 -18.82
CA GLU A 93 -19.45 10.04 -19.63
C GLU A 93 -20.77 10.81 -19.90
N ASP A 94 -21.93 10.28 -19.49
CA ASP A 94 -23.25 10.92 -19.69
C ASP A 94 -23.86 11.53 -18.41
N ILE A 95 -23.06 11.81 -17.36
CA ILE A 95 -23.51 12.73 -16.29
C ILE A 95 -23.36 14.17 -16.81
N SER A 96 -24.26 14.54 -17.70
CA SER A 96 -24.52 15.94 -18.01
C SER A 96 -24.89 16.67 -16.72
N PHE A 97 -23.99 17.56 -16.28
CA PHE A 97 -24.29 18.59 -15.30
C PHE A 97 -25.46 19.43 -15.83
N MET A 98 -26.68 19.07 -15.46
CA MET A 98 -27.83 19.94 -15.62
C MET A 98 -27.87 20.86 -14.38
N GLU A 99 -27.05 21.92 -14.41
CA GLU A 99 -27.26 23.08 -13.55
C GLU A 99 -28.57 23.75 -13.96
N HIS A 100 -29.50 23.90 -13.02
CA HIS A 100 -30.62 24.83 -13.14
C HIS A 100 -30.94 25.47 -11.78
#